data_AF-A0A835UJ40-F1
#
_entry.id   AF-A0A835UJ40-F1
#
_cell.length_a   1.000
_cell.length_b   1.000
_cell.length_c   1.000
_cell.angle_alpha   90.00
_cell.angle_beta   90.00
_cell.angle_gamma   90.00
#
_symmetry.space_group_name_H-M   'P 1'
#
loop_
_entity.id
_entity.type
_entity.pdbx_description
1 polymer ?
#
loop_
_entity_poly.entity_id
_entity_poly.type
_entity_poly.pdbx_seq_one_letter_code
_entity_poly.pdbx_strand_id
1 'polypeptide(L)'
;MAAPMAEQISLFRCQMQKRRFNDVSLRILESILVVKDVRSLVEIRSAVQELLRSEATLVMKRTASKRADEKLCIAEFFVKAFALVGDSESCLALKYEALVLRDTKYHNDTSFRVSYQEWYTFAKDSLDSGYYSIAIKGFDNTISSFIYENNETLIADDLHLKDHHIIVEVKNLRDKAASLVSSQSVQTLSSNYLKRKSIEDDNQRRSNLLPINTKQLAGLEFRVGINRRNANKLQKSQQQCEKAKK
;
A
#
# COMPACT_ATOMS: atom_id res chain seq x y z
N MET A 1 -36.10 4.39 4.10
CA MET A 1 -35.58 4.67 5.47
C MET A 1 -34.24 3.97 5.61
N ALA A 2 -33.16 4.70 5.89
CA ALA A 2 -31.84 4.08 6.09
C ALA A 2 -31.81 3.39 7.46
N ALA A 3 -31.47 2.10 7.50
CA ALA A 3 -31.27 1.41 8.76
C ALA A 3 -30.14 2.09 9.56
N PRO A 4 -30.19 2.12 10.90
CA PRO A 4 -29.11 2.65 11.72
C PRO A 4 -27.77 1.98 11.36
N MET A 5 -26.69 2.76 11.29
CA MET A 5 -25.37 2.30 10.89
C MET A 5 -24.86 1.08 11.70
N ALA A 6 -25.17 1.03 12.99
CA ALA A 6 -24.84 -0.11 13.86
C ALA A 6 -25.54 -1.42 13.41
N GLU A 7 -26.75 -1.31 12.86
CA GLU A 7 -27.49 -2.44 12.29
C GLU A 7 -26.80 -2.94 11.02
N GLN A 8 -26.36 -2.04 10.13
CA GLN A 8 -25.64 -2.42 8.90
C GLN A 8 -24.30 -3.13 9.20
N ILE A 9 -23.53 -2.63 10.17
CA ILE A 9 -22.29 -3.28 10.61
C ILE A 9 -22.58 -4.68 11.18
N SER A 10 -23.64 -4.80 11.99
CA SER A 10 -24.07 -6.10 12.55
C SER A 10 -24.52 -7.07 11.46
N LEU A 11 -25.27 -6.58 10.47
CA LEU A 11 -25.69 -7.34 9.29
C LEU A 11 -24.48 -7.83 8.49
N PHE A 12 -23.51 -6.95 8.21
CA PHE A 12 -22.29 -7.32 7.48
C PHE A 12 -21.51 -8.40 8.21
N ARG A 13 -21.32 -8.25 9.53
CA ARG A 13 -20.67 -9.27 10.36
C ARG A 13 -21.42 -10.60 10.31
N CYS A 14 -22.75 -10.58 10.34
CA CYS A 14 -23.56 -11.78 10.20
C CYS A 14 -23.35 -12.46 8.83
N GLN A 15 -23.25 -11.69 7.74
CA GLN A 15 -22.93 -12.25 6.42
C GLN A 15 -21.56 -12.95 6.41
N MET A 16 -20.54 -12.33 7.02
CA MET A 16 -19.18 -12.89 7.07
C MET A 16 -19.12 -14.20 7.87
N GLN A 17 -19.80 -14.24 9.02
CA GLN A 17 -19.93 -15.45 9.84
C GLN A 17 -20.64 -16.59 9.10
N LYS A 18 -21.68 -16.24 8.33
CA LYS A 18 -22.43 -17.19 7.49
C LYS A 18 -21.73 -17.55 6.17
N ARG A 19 -20.51 -17.04 5.94
CA ARG A 19 -19.71 -17.28 4.72
C ARG A 19 -20.43 -16.89 3.42
N ARG A 20 -21.24 -15.83 3.50
CA ARG A 20 -21.99 -15.30 2.36
C ARG A 20 -21.14 -14.27 1.64
N PHE A 21 -20.28 -14.77 0.75
CA PHE A 21 -19.38 -13.98 -0.08
C PHE A 21 -20.04 -13.69 -1.43
N ASN A 22 -20.85 -12.63 -1.49
CA ASN A 22 -21.62 -12.27 -2.68
C ASN A 22 -21.86 -10.76 -2.76
N ASP A 23 -22.47 -10.30 -3.86
CA ASP A 23 -22.72 -8.88 -4.12
C ASP A 23 -23.70 -8.22 -3.14
N VAL A 24 -24.53 -9.00 -2.45
CA VAL A 24 -25.41 -8.46 -1.40
C VAL A 24 -24.55 -8.04 -0.20
N SER A 25 -23.58 -8.85 0.19
CA SER A 25 -22.63 -8.51 1.25
C SER A 25 -21.76 -7.30 0.89
N LEU A 26 -21.34 -7.16 -0.38
CA LEU A 26 -20.60 -5.98 -0.85
C LEU A 26 -21.46 -4.71 -0.79
N ARG A 27 -22.73 -4.77 -1.20
CA ARG A 27 -23.66 -3.63 -1.10
C ARG A 27 -23.93 -3.19 0.34
N ILE A 28 -23.99 -4.14 1.27
CA ILE A 28 -24.07 -3.82 2.70
C ILE A 28 -22.80 -3.06 3.12
N LEU A 29 -21.62 -3.53 2.72
CA LEU A 29 -20.35 -2.85 3.00
C LEU A 29 -20.32 -1.43 2.42
N GLU A 30 -20.72 -1.24 1.17
CA GLU A 30 -20.83 0.08 0.55
C GLU A 30 -21.74 1.00 1.37
N SER A 31 -22.89 0.51 1.83
CA SER A 31 -23.82 1.31 2.64
C SER A 31 -23.23 1.75 3.99
N ILE A 32 -22.33 0.94 4.58
CA ILE A 32 -21.61 1.29 5.81
C ILE A 32 -20.64 2.46 5.55
N LEU A 33 -20.08 2.53 4.34
CA LEU A 33 -19.10 3.54 3.95
C LEU A 33 -19.74 4.87 3.52
N VAL A 34 -21.06 4.95 3.40
CA VAL A 34 -21.80 6.20 3.12
C VAL A 34 -21.97 6.98 4.43
N VAL A 35 -20.88 7.61 4.89
CA VAL A 35 -20.85 8.41 6.12
C VAL A 35 -20.54 9.86 5.79
N LYS A 36 -21.32 10.79 6.33
CA LYS A 36 -21.17 12.24 6.06
C LYS A 36 -19.99 12.87 6.79
N ASP A 37 -19.65 12.35 7.98
CA ASP A 37 -18.57 12.86 8.79
C ASP A 37 -17.25 12.14 8.49
N VAL A 38 -16.21 12.91 8.17
CA VAL A 38 -14.91 12.37 7.76
C VAL A 38 -14.22 11.61 8.89
N ARG A 39 -14.32 12.10 10.14
CA ARG A 39 -13.72 11.42 11.30
C ARG A 39 -14.35 10.05 11.52
N SER A 40 -15.68 10.02 11.56
CA SER A 40 -16.46 8.79 11.66
C SER A 40 -16.15 7.83 10.52
N LEU A 41 -16.02 8.33 9.28
CA LEU A 41 -15.65 7.49 8.13
C LEU A 41 -14.28 6.84 8.29
N VAL A 42 -13.28 7.56 8.79
CA VAL A 42 -11.93 7.00 9.03
C VAL A 42 -11.97 5.92 10.11
N GLU A 43 -12.67 6.16 11.22
CA GLU A 43 -12.82 5.18 12.30
C GLU A 43 -13.55 3.92 11.83
N ILE A 44 -14.63 4.09 11.07
CA ILE A 44 -15.41 2.98 10.49
C ILE A 44 -14.56 2.19 9.50
N ARG A 45 -13.82 2.87 8.61
CA ARG A 45 -12.92 2.19 7.67
C ARG A 45 -11.88 1.37 8.43
N SER A 46 -11.24 1.92 9.46
CA SER A 46 -10.27 1.19 10.28
C SER A 46 -10.88 -0.07 10.91
N ALA A 47 -12.06 0.05 11.54
CA ALA A 47 -12.72 -1.07 12.19
C ALA A 47 -13.16 -2.16 11.19
N VAL A 48 -13.65 -1.76 10.01
CA VAL A 48 -14.06 -2.70 8.97
C VAL A 48 -12.84 -3.35 8.30
N GLN A 49 -11.73 -2.63 8.11
CA GLN A 49 -10.47 -3.20 7.64
C GLN A 49 -9.98 -4.31 8.58
N GLU A 50 -9.96 -4.06 9.88
CA GLU A 50 -9.58 -5.07 10.87
C GLU A 50 -10.48 -6.32 10.82
N LEU A 51 -11.80 -6.11 10.74
CA LEU A 51 -12.76 -7.20 10.58
C LEU A 51 -12.48 -8.02 9.31
N LEU A 52 -12.31 -7.35 8.17
CA LEU A 52 -12.04 -7.99 6.88
C LEU A 52 -10.72 -8.77 6.89
N ARG A 53 -9.64 -8.21 7.45
CA ARG A 53 -8.34 -8.89 7.57
C ARG A 53 -8.45 -10.14 8.42
N SER A 54 -9.15 -10.07 9.55
CA SER A 54 -9.38 -11.20 10.44
C SER A 54 -10.20 -12.31 9.75
N GLU A 55 -11.31 -11.94 9.13
CA GLU A 55 -12.17 -12.90 8.42
C GLU A 55 -11.48 -13.50 7.20
N ALA A 56 -10.78 -12.71 6.40
CA ALA A 56 -10.00 -13.19 5.26
C ALA A 56 -8.97 -14.22 5.71
N THR A 57 -8.20 -13.92 6.77
CA THR A 57 -7.19 -14.85 7.32
C THR A 57 -7.83 -16.17 7.77
N LEU A 58 -8.96 -16.10 8.49
CA LEU A 58 -9.66 -17.29 8.97
C LEU A 58 -10.23 -18.12 7.81
N VAL A 59 -10.82 -17.46 6.83
CA VAL A 59 -11.44 -18.11 5.67
C VAL A 59 -10.35 -18.76 4.81
N MET A 60 -9.29 -18.04 4.45
CA MET A 60 -8.21 -18.57 3.61
C MET A 60 -7.51 -19.79 4.23
N LYS A 61 -7.33 -19.81 5.55
CA LYS A 61 -6.80 -21.00 6.26
C LYS A 61 -7.74 -22.19 6.14
N ARG A 62 -9.05 -21.99 6.25
CA ARG A 62 -10.06 -23.05 6.18
C ARG A 62 -10.31 -23.54 4.75
N THR A 63 -10.08 -22.67 3.76
CA THR A 63 -10.33 -23.00 2.36
C THR A 63 -9.15 -23.73 1.73
N ALA A 64 -8.07 -24.02 2.46
CA ALA A 64 -6.89 -24.72 1.95
C ALA A 64 -7.22 -26.05 1.24
N SER A 65 -8.21 -26.80 1.74
CA SER A 65 -8.68 -28.07 1.16
C SER A 65 -9.74 -27.93 0.06
N LYS A 66 -10.24 -26.71 -0.20
CA LYS A 66 -11.26 -26.47 -1.24
C LYS A 66 -10.69 -26.52 -2.65
N ARG A 67 -11.60 -26.70 -3.61
CA ARG A 67 -11.32 -26.59 -5.04
C ARG A 67 -10.83 -25.19 -5.42
N ALA A 68 -10.11 -25.10 -6.55
CA ALA A 68 -9.49 -23.85 -7.00
C ALA A 68 -10.54 -22.77 -7.34
N ASP A 69 -11.62 -23.15 -8.01
CA ASP A 69 -12.76 -22.27 -8.35
C ASP A 69 -13.38 -21.63 -7.09
N GLU A 70 -13.63 -22.42 -6.04
CA GLU A 70 -14.17 -21.90 -4.78
C GLU A 70 -13.20 -20.93 -4.09
N LYS A 71 -11.90 -21.23 -4.11
CA LYS A 71 -10.86 -20.34 -3.56
C LYS A 71 -10.84 -19.02 -4.32
N LEU A 72 -10.95 -19.05 -5.65
CA LEU A 72 -10.98 -17.87 -6.49
C LEU A 72 -12.20 -17.00 -6.23
N CYS A 73 -13.40 -17.58 -6.14
CA CYS A 73 -14.62 -16.83 -5.80
C CYS A 73 -14.51 -16.12 -4.45
N ILE A 74 -13.94 -16.79 -3.45
CA ILE A 74 -13.71 -16.22 -2.12
C ILE A 74 -12.67 -15.09 -2.20
N ALA A 75 -11.56 -15.30 -2.90
CA ALA A 75 -10.52 -14.29 -3.08
C ALA A 75 -11.07 -13.05 -3.80
N GLU A 76 -11.84 -13.23 -4.87
CA GLU A 76 -12.47 -12.15 -5.63
C GLU A 76 -13.38 -11.28 -4.74
N PHE A 77 -14.20 -11.92 -3.89
CA PHE A 77 -15.03 -11.20 -2.93
C PHE A 77 -14.18 -10.33 -1.99
N PHE A 78 -13.12 -10.89 -1.40
CA PHE A 78 -12.28 -10.14 -0.46
C PHE A 78 -11.46 -9.05 -1.15
N VAL A 79 -10.98 -9.28 -2.38
CA VAL A 79 -10.32 -8.25 -3.20
C VAL A 79 -11.25 -7.05 -3.39
N LYS A 80 -12.51 -7.29 -3.79
CA LYS A 80 -13.52 -6.22 -3.93
C LYS A 80 -13.79 -5.52 -2.60
N ALA A 81 -13.94 -6.29 -1.51
CA ALA A 81 -14.18 -5.73 -0.19
C ALA A 81 -13.01 -4.85 0.31
N PHE A 82 -11.76 -5.29 0.13
CA PHE A 82 -10.58 -4.52 0.48
C PHE A 82 -10.41 -3.26 -0.38
N ALA A 83 -10.74 -3.34 -1.67
CA ALA A 83 -10.77 -2.17 -2.54
C ALA A 83 -11.78 -1.11 -2.05
N LEU A 84 -12.98 -1.54 -1.66
CA LEU A 84 -14.03 -0.64 -1.13
C LEU A 84 -13.59 0.10 0.13
N VAL A 85 -12.92 -0.58 1.07
CA VAL A 85 -12.41 0.05 2.30
C VAL A 85 -11.05 0.74 2.10
N GLY A 86 -10.48 0.67 0.90
CA GLY A 86 -9.16 1.18 0.54
C GLY A 86 -8.02 0.59 1.36
N ASP A 87 -8.05 -0.72 1.59
CA ASP A 87 -6.93 -1.49 2.14
C ASP A 87 -6.10 -2.07 0.99
N SER A 88 -5.21 -1.25 0.44
CA SER A 88 -4.40 -1.59 -0.74
C SER A 88 -3.53 -2.82 -0.52
N GLU A 89 -2.96 -2.97 0.68
CA GLU A 89 -2.08 -4.09 1.03
C GLU A 89 -2.81 -5.42 0.92
N SER A 90 -3.92 -5.58 1.65
CA SER A 90 -4.70 -6.81 1.66
C SER A 90 -5.33 -7.09 0.29
N CYS A 91 -5.76 -6.04 -0.42
CA CYS A 91 -6.29 -6.13 -1.77
C CYS A 91 -5.25 -6.73 -2.74
N LEU A 92 -4.05 -6.13 -2.80
CA LEU A 92 -2.99 -6.57 -3.69
C LEU A 92 -2.45 -7.95 -3.31
N ALA A 93 -2.33 -8.24 -2.01
CA ALA A 93 -1.91 -9.56 -1.53
C ALA A 93 -2.87 -10.66 -2.03
N LEU A 94 -4.18 -10.48 -1.87
CA LEU A 94 -5.15 -11.48 -2.35
C LEU A 94 -5.26 -11.54 -3.87
N LYS A 95 -5.13 -10.40 -4.56
CA LYS A 95 -5.08 -10.37 -6.02
C LYS A 95 -3.88 -11.18 -6.53
N TYR A 96 -2.71 -11.02 -5.93
CA TYR A 96 -1.53 -11.83 -6.25
C TYR A 96 -1.77 -13.33 -6.04
N GLU A 97 -2.29 -13.73 -4.89
CA GLU A 97 -2.59 -15.14 -4.58
C GLU A 97 -3.59 -15.74 -5.58
N ALA A 98 -4.62 -14.99 -5.97
CA ALA A 98 -5.59 -15.43 -6.96
C ALA A 98 -4.97 -15.63 -8.36
N LEU A 99 -4.10 -14.70 -8.79
CA LEU A 99 -3.40 -14.82 -10.07
C LEU A 99 -2.46 -16.03 -10.07
N VAL A 100 -1.66 -16.21 -9.02
CA VAL A 100 -0.77 -17.37 -8.88
C VAL A 100 -1.56 -18.69 -8.85
N LEU A 101 -2.69 -18.72 -8.13
CA LEU A 101 -3.54 -19.91 -8.08
C LEU A 101 -4.11 -20.26 -9.47
N ARG A 102 -4.57 -19.26 -10.24
CA ARG A 102 -5.05 -19.48 -11.61
C ARG A 102 -3.93 -20.02 -12.50
N ASP A 103 -2.78 -19.37 -12.48
CA ASP A 103 -1.65 -19.72 -13.34
C ASP A 103 -1.09 -21.12 -13.03
N THR A 104 -1.11 -21.54 -11.76
CA THR A 104 -0.66 -22.87 -11.34
C THR A 104 -1.68 -23.99 -11.56
N LYS A 105 -2.98 -23.72 -11.43
CA LYS A 105 -4.03 -24.75 -11.53
C LYS A 105 -4.61 -24.91 -12.93
N TYR A 106 -4.62 -23.85 -13.71
CA TYR A 106 -5.19 -23.82 -15.04
C TYR A 106 -4.12 -23.57 -16.11
N HIS A 107 -2.87 -23.97 -15.84
CA HIS A 107 -1.76 -23.79 -16.78
C HIS A 107 -2.04 -24.40 -18.17
N ASN A 108 -2.79 -25.50 -18.23
CA ASN A 108 -3.14 -26.19 -19.47
C ASN A 108 -4.51 -25.77 -20.04
N ASP A 109 -5.25 -24.91 -19.34
CA ASP A 109 -6.56 -24.44 -19.76
C ASP A 109 -6.45 -22.96 -20.18
N THR A 110 -6.36 -22.75 -21.49
CA THR A 110 -6.21 -21.44 -22.10
C THR A 110 -7.35 -20.47 -21.74
N SER A 111 -8.52 -20.97 -21.34
CA SER A 111 -9.68 -20.13 -20.98
C SER A 111 -9.61 -19.56 -19.56
N PHE A 112 -8.81 -20.16 -18.67
CA PHE A 112 -8.72 -19.77 -17.26
C PHE A 112 -7.33 -19.26 -16.84
N ARG A 113 -6.36 -19.35 -17.74
CA ARG A 113 -5.02 -18.81 -17.56
C ARG A 113 -5.05 -17.30 -17.33
N VAL A 114 -4.03 -16.80 -16.64
CA VAL A 114 -3.86 -15.37 -16.43
C VAL A 114 -3.16 -14.76 -17.64
N SER A 115 -3.82 -13.79 -18.28
CA SER A 115 -3.26 -13.08 -19.43
C SER A 115 -2.11 -12.15 -19.04
N TYR A 116 -1.23 -11.81 -19.99
CA TYR A 116 -0.20 -10.81 -19.73
C TYR A 116 -0.79 -9.45 -19.31
N GLN A 117 -1.96 -9.04 -19.82
CA GLN A 117 -2.59 -7.76 -19.45
C GLN A 117 -3.04 -7.76 -17.98
N GLU A 118 -3.53 -8.89 -17.47
CA GLU A 118 -3.90 -9.03 -16.05
C GLU A 118 -2.67 -8.89 -15.15
N TRP A 119 -1.57 -9.56 -15.50
CA TRP A 119 -0.30 -9.44 -14.79
C TRP A 119 0.27 -8.02 -14.86
N TYR A 120 0.21 -7.37 -16.02
CA TYR A 120 0.69 -6.01 -16.22
C TYR A 120 -0.08 -5.02 -15.36
N THR A 121 -1.42 -5.12 -15.37
CA THR A 121 -2.30 -4.27 -14.57
C THR A 121 -1.98 -4.43 -13.09
N PHE A 122 -1.89 -5.68 -12.61
CA PHE A 122 -1.50 -5.97 -11.23
C PHE A 122 -0.12 -5.40 -10.86
N ALA A 123 0.88 -5.55 -11.74
CA ALA A 123 2.23 -5.08 -11.51
C ALA A 123 2.28 -3.55 -11.41
N LYS A 124 1.53 -2.87 -12.29
CA LYS A 124 1.40 -1.41 -12.28
C LYS A 124 0.70 -0.90 -11.03
N ASP A 125 -0.45 -1.49 -10.66
CA ASP A 125 -1.16 -1.16 -9.41
C ASP A 125 -0.23 -1.31 -8.19
N SER A 126 0.59 -2.37 -8.19
CA SER A 126 1.56 -2.65 -7.11
C SER A 126 2.71 -1.65 -7.09
N LEU A 127 3.21 -1.25 -8.26
CA LEU A 127 4.26 -0.23 -8.41
C LEU A 127 3.76 1.13 -7.89
N ASP A 128 2.58 1.54 -8.33
CA ASP A 128 1.98 2.83 -7.97
C ASP A 128 1.63 2.89 -6.48
N SER A 129 1.33 1.74 -5.88
CA SER A 129 1.07 1.60 -4.43
C SER A 129 2.34 1.46 -3.58
N GLY A 130 3.54 1.44 -4.19
CA GLY A 130 4.82 1.36 -3.48
C GLY A 130 5.27 -0.06 -3.10
N TYR A 131 4.55 -1.10 -3.51
CA TYR A 131 4.90 -2.51 -3.24
C TYR A 131 5.87 -3.07 -4.29
N TYR A 132 7.06 -2.47 -4.38
CA TYR A 132 7.99 -2.70 -5.48
C TYR A 132 8.45 -4.15 -5.64
N SER A 133 8.68 -4.88 -4.55
CA SER A 133 9.10 -6.29 -4.62
C SER A 133 8.04 -7.19 -5.27
N ILE A 134 6.76 -6.89 -5.04
CA ILE A 134 5.65 -7.61 -5.64
C ILE A 134 5.39 -7.14 -7.07
N ALA A 135 5.56 -5.83 -7.34
CA ALA A 135 5.50 -5.28 -8.69
C ALA A 135 6.52 -5.96 -9.64
N ILE A 136 7.75 -6.19 -9.18
CA ILE A 136 8.79 -6.91 -9.96
C ILE A 136 8.29 -8.31 -10.36
N LYS A 137 7.73 -9.07 -9.42
CA LYS A 137 7.17 -10.40 -9.72
C LYS A 137 6.03 -10.32 -10.74
N GLY A 138 5.16 -9.32 -10.61
CA GLY A 138 4.09 -9.06 -11.58
C GLY A 138 4.62 -8.79 -12.98
N PHE A 139 5.67 -7.97 -13.11
CA PHE A 139 6.32 -7.72 -14.41
C PHE A 139 7.03 -8.95 -14.98
N ASP A 140 7.67 -9.77 -14.14
CA ASP A 140 8.27 -11.04 -14.57
C ASP A 140 7.21 -12.02 -15.12
N ASN A 141 6.06 -12.11 -14.45
CA ASN A 141 4.93 -12.92 -14.93
C ASN A 141 4.28 -12.33 -16.19
N THR A 142 4.25 -11.01 -16.32
CA THR A 142 3.78 -10.33 -17.54
C THR A 142 4.62 -10.75 -18.75
N ILE A 143 5.94 -10.68 -18.65
CA ILE A 143 6.86 -11.08 -19.73
C ILE A 143 6.68 -12.56 -20.06
N SER A 144 6.59 -13.42 -19.05
CA SER A 144 6.43 -14.86 -19.24
C SER A 144 5.12 -15.21 -19.93
N SER A 145 4.02 -14.57 -19.53
CA SER A 145 2.70 -14.79 -20.14
C SER A 145 2.67 -14.28 -21.58
N PHE A 146 3.24 -13.10 -21.81
CA PHE A 146 3.35 -12.49 -23.13
C PHE A 146 4.14 -13.33 -24.13
N ILE A 147 5.31 -13.86 -23.72
CA ILE A 147 6.13 -14.71 -24.58
C ILE A 147 5.38 -15.99 -24.93
N TYR A 148 4.68 -16.59 -23.97
CA TYR A 148 3.92 -17.81 -24.21
C TYR A 148 2.76 -17.58 -25.20
N GLU A 149 1.95 -16.55 -24.97
CA GLU A 149 0.80 -16.22 -25.84
C GLU A 149 1.24 -15.96 -27.30
N ASN A 150 2.39 -15.30 -27.49
CA ASN A 150 2.92 -15.02 -28.83
C ASN A 150 3.65 -16.20 -29.47
N ASN A 151 4.24 -17.11 -28.69
CA ASN A 151 4.82 -18.35 -29.23
C ASN A 151 3.75 -19.32 -29.75
N GLU A 152 2.51 -19.27 -29.25
CA GLU A 152 1.37 -19.98 -29.84
C GLU A 152 0.86 -19.32 -31.13
N THR A 153 1.15 -18.03 -31.33
CA THR A 153 0.62 -17.20 -32.41
C THR A 153 1.71 -16.86 -33.45
N LEU A 154 2.37 -17.87 -34.00
CA LEU A 154 3.28 -17.67 -35.14
C LEU A 154 2.45 -17.40 -36.40
N ILE A 155 2.29 -16.13 -36.79
CA ILE A 155 2.25 -15.59 -38.18
C ILE A 155 2.07 -14.05 -38.10
N ALA A 156 3.06 -13.30 -38.60
CA ALA A 156 3.01 -11.96 -39.24
C ALA A 156 4.07 -10.96 -38.72
N ASP A 157 4.98 -10.58 -39.61
CA ASP A 157 6.16 -9.71 -39.40
C ASP A 157 5.89 -8.30 -38.85
N ASP A 158 4.64 -7.82 -38.84
CA ASP A 158 4.28 -6.47 -38.34
C ASP A 158 3.84 -6.47 -36.86
N LEU A 159 3.46 -7.64 -36.29
CA LEU A 159 3.17 -7.79 -34.85
C LEU A 159 4.44 -7.69 -34.00
N HIS A 160 5.58 -8.17 -34.51
CA HIS A 160 6.84 -8.27 -33.79
C HIS A 160 7.35 -6.93 -33.22
N LEU A 161 7.07 -5.80 -33.89
CA LEU A 161 7.53 -4.48 -33.44
C LEU A 161 6.71 -3.93 -32.27
N LYS A 162 5.38 -4.09 -32.29
CA LYS A 162 4.51 -3.72 -31.17
C LYS A 162 4.78 -4.59 -29.95
N ASP A 163 5.01 -5.86 -30.20
CA ASP A 163 5.32 -6.84 -29.16
C ASP A 163 6.67 -6.55 -28.49
N HIS A 164 7.66 -6.14 -29.27
CA HIS A 164 8.95 -5.71 -28.74
C HIS A 164 8.83 -4.45 -27.88
N HIS A 165 8.03 -3.46 -28.30
CA HIS A 165 7.83 -2.23 -27.52
C HIS A 165 7.20 -2.52 -26.16
N ILE A 166 6.18 -3.39 -26.11
CA ILE A 166 5.51 -3.78 -24.85
C ILE A 166 6.52 -4.43 -23.90
N ILE A 167 7.33 -5.38 -24.37
CA ILE A 167 8.35 -6.03 -23.54
C ILE A 167 9.38 -5.01 -23.01
N VAL A 168 9.83 -4.09 -23.86
CA VAL A 168 10.80 -3.05 -23.46
C VAL A 168 10.20 -2.14 -22.38
N GLU A 169 8.95 -1.71 -22.53
CA GLU A 169 8.26 -0.91 -21.52
C GLU A 169 8.16 -1.65 -20.18
N VAL A 170 7.72 -2.91 -20.21
CA VAL A 170 7.59 -3.76 -19.02
C VAL A 170 8.95 -3.94 -18.31
N LYS A 171 10.03 -4.16 -19.07
CA LYS A 171 11.39 -4.25 -18.51
C LYS A 171 11.83 -2.94 -17.86
N ASN A 172 11.59 -1.80 -18.51
CA ASN A 172 11.93 -0.49 -17.94
C ASN A 172 11.20 -0.23 -16.62
N LEU A 173 9.91 -0.59 -16.53
CA LEU A 173 9.13 -0.47 -15.30
C LEU A 173 9.62 -1.41 -14.19
N ARG A 174 9.98 -2.65 -14.57
CA ARG A 174 10.59 -3.62 -13.66
C ARG A 174 11.92 -3.12 -13.10
N ASP A 175 12.80 -2.58 -13.95
CA ASP A 175 14.10 -2.06 -13.55
C ASP A 175 13.96 -0.82 -12.65
N LYS A 176 12.97 0.03 -12.94
CA LYS A 176 12.56 1.13 -12.05
C LYS A 176 12.14 0.60 -10.68
N ALA A 177 11.29 -0.43 -10.62
CA ALA A 177 10.88 -1.04 -9.36
C ALA A 177 12.08 -1.64 -8.60
N ALA A 178 12.98 -2.32 -9.29
CA ALA A 178 14.21 -2.88 -8.70
C ALA A 178 15.13 -1.79 -8.12
N SER A 179 15.29 -0.67 -8.83
CA SER A 179 16.03 0.49 -8.32
C SER A 179 15.37 1.11 -7.08
N LEU A 180 14.04 1.10 -6.99
CA LEU A 180 13.33 1.61 -5.81
C LEU A 180 13.53 0.69 -4.60
N VAL A 181 13.47 -0.64 -4.79
CA VAL A 181 13.82 -1.61 -3.74
C VAL A 181 15.25 -1.39 -3.22
N SER A 182 16.23 -1.24 -4.12
CA SER A 182 17.63 -1.05 -3.72
C SER A 182 17.86 0.28 -2.99
N SER A 183 17.14 1.33 -3.38
CA SER A 183 17.18 2.64 -2.72
C SER A 183 16.62 2.63 -1.30
N GLN A 184 15.65 1.74 -1.03
CA GLN A 184 15.02 1.55 0.27
C GLN A 184 15.71 0.49 1.14
N SER A 185 16.84 -0.07 0.68
CA SER A 185 17.57 -1.06 1.46
C SER A 185 18.09 -0.46 2.77
N VAL A 186 18.18 -1.28 3.82
CA VAL A 186 18.71 -0.86 5.13
C VAL A 186 20.12 -0.28 5.00
N GLN A 187 20.94 -0.85 4.12
CA GLN A 187 22.28 -0.34 3.84
C GLN A 187 22.23 1.05 3.20
N THR A 188 21.38 1.27 2.19
CA THR A 188 21.23 2.57 1.53
C THR A 188 20.64 3.62 2.49
N LEU A 189 19.63 3.24 3.27
CA LEU A 189 19.04 4.12 4.29
C LEU A 189 20.05 4.48 5.38
N SER A 190 20.85 3.52 5.85
CA SER A 190 21.91 3.75 6.85
C SER A 190 23.01 4.64 6.28
N SER A 191 23.44 4.40 5.03
CA SER A 191 24.42 5.27 4.35
C SER A 191 23.91 6.70 4.21
N ASN A 192 22.64 6.87 3.80
CA ASN A 192 22.01 8.18 3.68
C ASN A 192 21.86 8.87 5.03
N TYR A 193 21.50 8.13 6.07
CA TYR A 193 21.44 8.65 7.45
C TYR A 193 22.83 9.10 7.93
N LEU A 194 23.87 8.30 7.74
CA LEU A 194 25.25 8.65 8.10
C LEU A 194 25.74 9.88 7.33
N LYS A 195 25.43 9.99 6.02
CA LYS A 195 25.74 11.18 5.22
C LYS A 195 25.04 12.43 5.77
N ARG A 196 23.74 12.34 6.09
CA ARG A 196 23.00 13.46 6.70
C ARG A 196 23.59 13.84 8.05
N LYS A 197 23.89 12.86 8.90
CA LYS A 197 24.52 13.07 10.20
C LYS A 197 25.90 13.72 10.07
N SER A 198 26.72 13.30 9.10
CA SER A 198 28.02 13.93 8.82
C SER A 198 27.86 15.40 8.41
N ILE A 199 26.86 15.73 7.59
CA ILE A 199 26.58 17.11 7.18
C ILE A 199 26.08 17.95 8.36
N GLU A 200 25.23 17.38 9.22
CA GLU A 200 24.78 18.02 10.46
C GLU A 200 25.94 18.27 11.43
N ASP A 201 26.80 17.27 11.64
CA ASP A 201 27.99 17.38 12.47
C ASP A 201 28.98 18.42 11.92
N ASP A 202 29.17 18.49 10.60
CA ASP A 202 30.01 19.49 9.94
C ASP A 202 29.42 20.91 10.06
N ASN A 203 28.11 21.05 9.93
CA ASN A 203 27.42 22.33 10.15
C ASN A 203 27.49 22.77 11.61
N GLN A 204 27.39 21.83 12.55
CA GLN A 204 27.52 22.11 13.98
C GLN A 204 28.97 22.43 14.37
N ARG A 205 29.96 21.76 13.78
CA ARG A 205 31.38 22.13 13.90
C ARG A 205 31.67 23.52 13.33
N ARG A 206 31.11 23.86 12.16
CA ARG A 206 31.20 25.22 11.59
C ARG A 206 30.54 26.27 12.48
N SER A 207 29.43 25.95 13.13
CA SER A 207 28.79 26.83 14.12
C SER A 207 29.60 26.96 15.42
N ASN A 208 30.39 25.95 15.78
CA ASN A 208 31.24 25.92 16.98
C ASN A 208 32.65 26.51 16.77
N LEU A 209 33.02 26.87 15.53
CA LEU A 209 34.30 27.51 15.21
C LEU A 209 34.33 29.02 15.54
N LEU A 210 33.26 29.58 16.11
CA LEU A 210 33.34 30.87 16.81
C LEU A 210 34.03 30.65 18.16
N PRO A 211 35.25 31.18 18.37
CA PRO A 211 36.08 30.77 19.50
C PRO A 211 35.57 31.43 20.77
N ILE A 212 34.94 30.69 21.67
CA ILE A 212 34.66 31.17 23.02
C ILE A 212 35.10 30.13 24.05
N ASN A 213 36.27 30.43 24.62
CA ASN A 213 36.80 30.04 25.92
C ASN A 213 35.89 29.17 26.81
N THR A 214 36.44 28.03 27.22
CA THR A 214 35.91 26.97 28.09
C THR A 214 35.51 27.38 29.52
N LYS A 215 35.33 28.68 29.81
CA LYS A 215 34.80 29.18 31.10
C LYS A 215 33.30 29.50 31.09
N GLN A 216 32.57 29.32 29.99
CA GLN A 216 31.17 29.76 29.86
C GLN A 216 30.11 28.65 29.75
N LEU A 217 30.43 27.39 30.05
CA LEU A 217 29.47 26.29 29.89
C LEU A 217 28.20 26.49 30.76
N ALA A 218 28.35 26.91 32.01
CA ALA A 218 27.22 27.21 32.90
C ALA A 218 26.42 28.45 32.46
N GLY A 219 27.08 29.46 31.89
CA GLY A 219 26.42 30.67 31.38
C GLY A 219 25.63 30.42 30.10
N LEU A 220 26.09 29.48 29.26
CA LEU A 220 25.39 29.09 28.04
C LEU A 220 24.11 28.32 28.38
N GLU A 221 24.18 27.35 29.30
CA GLU A 221 23.00 26.59 29.76
C GLU A 221 21.96 27.50 30.44
N PHE A 222 22.42 28.47 31.25
CA PHE A 222 21.54 29.47 31.87
C PHE A 222 20.86 30.36 30.83
N ARG A 223 21.60 30.87 29.83
CA ARG A 223 21.04 31.68 28.73
C ARG A 223 20.08 30.88 27.84
N VAL A 224 20.39 29.62 27.55
CA VAL A 224 19.50 28.72 26.81
C VAL A 224 18.20 28.50 27.58
N GLY A 225 18.28 28.33 28.91
CA GLY A 225 17.11 28.27 29.78
C GLY A 225 16.25 29.53 29.75
N ILE A 226 16.87 30.72 29.82
CA ILE A 226 16.17 32.01 29.72
C ILE A 226 15.49 32.17 28.37
N ASN A 227 16.20 31.88 27.27
CA ASN A 227 15.65 32.01 25.92
C ASN A 227 14.46 31.06 25.69
N ARG A 228 14.54 29.82 26.16
CA ARG A 228 13.42 28.86 26.10
C ARG A 228 12.21 29.36 26.91
N ARG A 229 12.44 29.95 28.08
CA ARG A 229 11.37 30.54 28.91
C ARG A 229 10.73 31.75 28.21
N ASN A 230 11.51 32.60 27.57
CA ASN A 230 11.02 33.79 26.86
C ASN A 230 10.25 33.41 25.59
N ALA A 231 10.72 32.43 24.81
CA ALA A 231 10.01 31.91 23.65
C ALA A 231 8.64 31.34 24.03
N ASN A 232 8.57 30.58 25.13
CA ASN A 232 7.30 30.04 25.64
C ASN A 232 6.36 31.14 26.12
N LYS A 233 6.86 32.22 26.73
CA LYS A 233 6.04 33.39 27.11
C LYS A 233 5.53 34.15 25.89
N LEU A 234 6.36 34.31 24.86
CA LEU A 234 5.98 34.96 23.61
C LEU A 234 4.89 34.17 22.89
N GLN A 235 5.04 32.85 22.77
CA GLN A 235 4.03 31.98 22.15
C GLN A 235 2.70 32.03 22.91
N LYS A 236 2.73 32.04 24.25
CA LYS A 236 1.52 32.21 25.07
C LYS A 236 0.87 33.57 24.88
N SER A 237 1.66 34.64 24.79
CA SER A 237 1.15 35.99 24.53
C SER A 237 0.53 36.11 23.13
N GLN A 238 1.15 35.51 22.11
CA GLN A 238 0.63 35.46 20.75
C GLN A 238 -0.69 34.66 20.65
N GLN A 239 -0.76 33.51 21.33
CA GLN A 239 -2.01 32.73 21.42
C GLN A 239 -3.12 33.46 22.18
N GLN A 240 -2.79 34.31 23.15
CA GLN A 240 -3.77 35.15 23.85
C GLN A 240 -4.22 36.34 22.98
N CYS A 241 -3.33 36.92 22.19
CA CYS A 241 -3.63 38.02 21.28
C CYS A 241 -4.48 37.56 20.06
N GLU A 242 -4.29 36.33 19.58
CA GLU A 242 -5.14 35.72 18.56
C GLU A 242 -6.54 35.35 19.07
N LYS A 243 -6.67 34.98 20.36
CA LYS A 243 -7.98 34.74 20.99
C LYS A 243 -8.76 36.02 21.28
N ALA A 244 -8.09 37.16 21.44
CA ALA A 244 -8.72 38.46 21.64
C ALA A 244 -9.15 39.17 20.34
N LYS A 245 -8.86 38.57 19.17
CA LYS A 245 -9.27 39.06 17.84
C LYS A 245 -10.44 38.26 17.23
N LYS A 246 -11.09 37.41 18.03
CA LYS A 246 -12.42 36.83 17.76
C LYS A 246 -13.40 37.36 18.80
#